data_AF-A0A925TGF0-F1
#
_entry.id   AF-A0A925TGF0-F1
#
_cell.length_a   1.000
_cell.length_b   1.000
_cell.length_c   1.000
_cell.angle_alpha   90.00
_cell.angle_beta   90.00
_cell.angle_gamma   90.00
#
_symmetry.space_group_name_H-M   'P 1'
#
loop_
_entity.id
_entity.type
_entity.pdbx_description
1 polymer ?
#
loop_
_entity_poly.entity_id
_entity_poly.type
_entity_poly.pdbx_seq_one_letter_code
_entity_poly.pdbx_strand_id
1 'polypeptide(L)'
;MSKLMLIAGILLVAVAIALGLMIFFSPGSVVGWGITSEFAALLLVGGVIALGLGGVISALEAGAAPLAHTSAAVTPGQTETVIPEFGRRTAQPVPAMEEISPAVDETIKALEDAKTGIRQAFGDEPETPVAEPENEPPAEQISEADETSTGTGDQLYVVEERAIRNRPARILSDGTVEAETDEGWMRFENLEHLDEYLDAMAPSIKA
;
A
#
# COMPACT_ATOMS: atom_id res chain seq x y z
N MET A 1 11.72 18.85 2.83
CA MET A 1 10.32 18.73 2.32
C MET A 1 9.33 18.40 3.45
N SER A 2 9.81 17.77 4.52
CA SER A 2 9.08 17.43 5.76
C SER A 2 8.14 18.53 6.31
N LYS A 3 8.60 19.78 6.36
CA LYS A 3 7.84 20.90 6.95
C LYS A 3 6.52 21.21 6.24
N LEU A 4 6.51 21.15 4.91
CA LEU A 4 5.28 21.39 4.14
C LEU A 4 4.27 20.27 4.37
N MET A 5 4.74 19.02 4.48
CA MET A 5 3.88 17.87 4.72
C MET A 5 3.30 17.87 6.14
N LEU A 6 4.07 18.30 7.14
CA LEU A 6 3.57 18.55 8.49
C LEU A 6 2.48 19.62 8.50
N ILE A 7 2.70 20.75 7.84
CA ILE A 7 1.69 21.83 7.77
C ILE A 7 0.42 21.34 7.07
N ALA A 8 0.55 20.62 5.95
CA ALA A 8 -0.59 20.04 5.24
C ALA A 8 -1.36 19.05 6.13
N GLY A 9 -0.67 18.19 6.89
CA GLY A 9 -1.28 17.26 7.83
C GLY A 9 -2.06 17.98 8.94
N ILE A 10 -1.49 19.03 9.55
CA ILE A 10 -2.19 19.84 10.57
C ILE A 10 -3.45 20.48 9.98
N LEU A 11 -3.35 21.06 8.79
CA LEU A 11 -4.50 21.69 8.12
C LEU A 11 -5.60 20.68 7.83
N LEU A 12 -5.25 19.48 7.34
CA LEU A 12 -6.19 18.40 7.09
C LEU A 12 -6.95 18.01 8.37
N VAL A 13 -6.23 17.80 9.47
CA VAL A 13 -6.83 17.49 10.77
C VAL A 13 -7.74 18.61 11.25
N ALA A 14 -7.33 19.88 11.12
CA ALA A 14 -8.13 21.02 11.52
C ALA A 14 -9.46 21.11 10.72
N VAL A 15 -9.40 20.89 9.40
CA VAL A 15 -10.59 20.87 8.54
C VAL A 15 -11.49 19.69 8.90
N ALA A 16 -10.92 18.50 9.14
CA ALA A 16 -11.69 17.33 9.56
C ALA A 16 -12.45 17.56 10.88
N ILE A 17 -11.79 18.17 11.87
CA ILE A 17 -12.41 18.53 13.16
C ILE A 17 -13.53 19.55 12.94
N ALA A 18 -13.29 20.58 12.13
CA ALA A 18 -14.30 21.61 11.85
C ALA A 18 -15.53 21.03 11.14
N LEU A 19 -15.33 20.17 10.15
CA LEU A 19 -16.42 19.46 9.46
C LEU A 19 -17.16 18.51 10.41
N GLY A 20 -16.43 17.76 11.24
CA GLY A 20 -17.04 16.88 12.26
C GLY A 20 -17.92 17.66 13.24
N LEU A 21 -17.46 18.82 13.72
CA LEU A 21 -18.26 19.70 14.57
C LEU A 21 -19.47 20.26 13.81
N MET A 22 -19.31 20.67 12.55
CA MET A 22 -20.43 21.19 11.75
C MET A 22 -21.51 20.13 11.51
N ILE A 23 -21.13 18.88 11.23
CA ILE A 23 -22.04 17.73 11.12
C ILE A 23 -22.75 17.46 12.43
N PHE A 24 -22.03 17.55 13.56
CA PHE A 24 -22.59 17.32 14.88
C PHE A 24 -23.64 18.38 15.27
N PHE A 25 -23.37 19.66 15.01
CA PHE A 25 -24.27 20.75 15.38
C PHE A 25 -25.39 21.02 14.35
N SER A 26 -25.20 20.66 13.08
CA SER A 26 -26.16 21.00 12.01
C SER A 26 -26.26 19.93 10.92
N PRO A 27 -26.67 18.69 11.25
CA PRO A 27 -26.66 17.57 10.31
C PRO A 27 -27.50 17.84 9.05
N GLY A 28 -28.66 18.50 9.19
CA GLY A 28 -29.57 18.78 8.07
C GLY A 28 -29.01 19.74 7.01
N SER A 29 -28.11 20.66 7.38
CA SER A 29 -27.52 21.60 6.42
C SER A 29 -26.32 21.02 5.68
N VAL A 30 -25.55 20.12 6.32
CA VAL A 30 -24.30 19.59 5.74
C VAL A 30 -24.53 18.38 4.85
N VAL A 31 -25.56 17.56 5.15
CA VAL A 31 -25.95 16.44 4.28
C VAL A 31 -26.44 16.95 2.91
N GLY A 32 -27.10 18.10 2.85
CA GLY A 32 -27.51 18.73 1.58
C GLY A 32 -26.35 19.17 0.68
N TRP A 33 -25.13 19.25 1.21
CA TRP A 33 -23.90 19.54 0.46
C TRP A 33 -23.08 18.28 0.14
N GLY A 34 -23.60 17.09 0.45
CA GLY A 34 -22.91 15.82 0.25
C GLY A 34 -21.75 15.58 1.23
N ILE A 35 -21.62 16.40 2.27
CA ILE A 35 -20.57 16.24 3.28
C ILE A 35 -21.05 15.22 4.32
N THR A 36 -20.55 13.98 4.20
CA THR A 36 -20.85 12.89 5.13
C THR A 36 -19.84 12.80 6.28
N SER A 37 -20.20 12.09 7.34
CA SER A 37 -19.28 11.78 8.44
C SER A 37 -18.07 10.96 7.98
N GLU A 38 -18.22 10.17 6.91
CA GLU A 38 -17.12 9.39 6.32
C GLU A 38 -16.06 10.31 5.71
N PHE A 39 -16.46 11.38 5.02
CA PHE A 39 -15.49 12.37 4.51
C PHE A 39 -14.69 13.02 5.64
N ALA A 40 -15.34 13.41 6.74
CA ALA A 40 -14.65 13.96 7.89
C ALA A 40 -13.67 12.93 8.50
N ALA A 41 -14.06 11.66 8.59
CA ALA A 41 -13.20 10.58 9.08
C ALA A 41 -11.99 10.33 8.16
N LEU A 42 -12.20 10.30 6.84
CA LEU A 42 -11.13 10.12 5.85
C LEU A 42 -10.11 11.27 5.92
N LEU A 43 -10.58 12.52 6.01
CA LEU A 43 -9.69 13.68 6.17
C LEU A 43 -8.90 13.62 7.48
N LEU A 44 -9.52 13.15 8.57
CA LEU A 44 -8.85 13.00 9.86
C LEU A 44 -7.76 11.93 9.79
N VAL A 45 -8.09 10.74 9.29
CA VAL A 45 -7.14 9.63 9.14
C VAL A 45 -6.01 10.02 8.19
N GLY A 46 -6.33 10.59 7.03
CA GLY A 46 -5.34 11.08 6.07
C GLY A 46 -4.43 12.16 6.66
N GLY A 47 -4.99 13.08 7.44
CA GLY A 47 -4.23 14.11 8.16
C GLY A 47 -3.26 13.52 9.18
N VAL A 48 -3.69 12.54 9.98
CA VAL A 48 -2.84 11.84 10.97
C VAL A 48 -1.72 11.06 10.27
N ILE A 49 -2.02 10.37 9.18
CA ILE A 49 -1.00 9.66 8.38
C ILE A 49 0.02 10.66 7.81
N ALA A 50 -0.43 11.79 7.26
CA ALA A 50 0.46 12.82 6.74
C ALA A 50 1.37 13.43 7.83
N LEU A 51 0.84 13.62 9.05
CA LEU A 51 1.64 14.05 10.21
C LEU A 51 2.70 13.01 10.59
N GLY A 52 2.31 11.73 10.67
CA GLY A 52 3.21 10.63 10.98
C GLY A 52 4.34 10.53 9.96
N LEU A 53 4.00 10.53 8.67
CA LEU A 53 4.96 10.48 7.57
C LEU A 53 5.87 11.72 7.58
N GLY A 54 5.33 12.91 7.87
CA GLY A 54 6.09 14.16 7.98
C GLY A 54 7.08 14.13 9.12
N GLY A 55 6.69 13.56 10.26
CA GLY A 55 7.56 13.32 11.41
C GLY A 55 8.70 12.37 11.09
N VAL A 56 8.42 11.24 10.44
CA VAL A 56 9.45 10.27 10.03
C VAL A 56 10.46 10.90 9.08
N ILE A 57 10.01 11.61 8.03
CA ILE A 57 10.91 12.30 7.09
C ILE A 57 11.73 13.36 7.82
N SER A 58 11.12 14.11 8.75
CA SER A 58 11.85 15.11 9.54
C SER A 58 12.92 14.48 10.43
N ALA A 59 12.68 13.30 11.01
CA ALA A 59 13.65 12.58 11.82
C ALA A 59 14.81 12.03 10.97
N LEU A 60 14.52 11.53 9.77
CA LEU A 60 15.53 11.09 8.81
C LEU A 60 16.38 12.27 8.30
N GLU A 61 15.76 13.41 7.96
CA GLU A 61 16.49 14.63 7.56
C GLU A 61 17.39 15.12 8.71
N ALA A 62 16.93 15.07 9.97
CA ALA A 62 17.71 15.47 11.14
C ALA A 62 18.84 14.48 11.48
N GLY A 63 18.64 13.18 11.23
CA GLY A 63 19.68 12.15 11.38
C GLY A 63 20.69 12.14 10.23
N ALA A 64 20.35 12.71 9.07
CA ALA A 64 21.15 12.67 7.85
C ALA A 64 22.21 13.79 7.74
N ALA A 65 22.27 14.80 8.63
CA ALA A 65 23.26 15.87 8.52
C ALA A 65 23.84 16.35 9.88
N PRO A 66 25.18 16.39 10.10
CA PRO A 66 26.26 15.79 9.31
C PRO A 66 27.36 15.05 10.12
N LEU A 67 27.82 13.90 9.60
CA LEU A 67 29.21 13.40 9.78
C LEU A 67 30.23 14.20 8.92
N ALA A 68 29.84 15.34 8.35
CA ALA A 68 30.60 16.16 7.41
C ALA A 68 31.26 17.41 8.03
N HIS A 69 31.42 17.48 9.36
CA HIS A 69 32.21 18.52 10.03
C HIS A 69 33.26 17.93 10.98
N THR A 70 34.15 17.10 10.44
CA THR A 70 35.52 16.97 10.97
C THR A 70 36.51 16.98 9.80
N SER A 71 36.38 17.97 8.92
CA SER A 71 37.53 18.44 8.15
C SER A 71 37.97 19.72 8.83
N ALA A 72 38.88 19.59 9.80
CA ALA A 72 39.57 20.72 10.38
C ALA A 72 40.17 21.52 9.22
N ALA A 73 39.70 22.75 9.04
CA ALA A 73 40.32 23.72 8.17
C ALA A 73 41.73 24.01 8.72
N VAL A 74 42.73 23.29 8.21
CA VAL A 74 44.13 23.69 8.35
C VAL A 74 44.34 24.88 7.40
N THR A 75 44.30 26.07 7.97
CA THR A 75 44.80 27.29 7.36
C THR A 75 46.27 27.10 6.96
N PRO A 76 46.71 27.40 5.71
CA PRO A 76 48.12 27.39 5.38
C PRO A 76 48.75 28.68 5.94
N GLY A 77 49.10 28.65 7.22
CA GLY A 77 49.96 29.64 7.85
C GLY A 77 51.42 29.27 7.59
N GLN A 78 52.07 30.06 6.74
CA GLN A 78 53.52 30.03 6.55
C GLN A 78 54.23 30.13 7.91
N THR A 79 55.00 29.09 8.26
CA THR A 79 56.13 29.21 9.18
C THR A 79 57.26 28.33 8.65
N GLU A 80 58.41 28.98 8.42
CA GLU A 80 59.70 28.39 8.09
C GLU A 80 60.15 27.33 9.10
N THR A 81 60.91 26.35 8.59
CA THR A 81 61.91 25.50 9.30
C THR A 81 61.41 24.60 10.44
N VAL A 82 61.47 23.28 10.26
CA VAL A 82 62.63 22.40 10.48
C VAL A 82 62.24 21.00 9.97
N ILE A 83 63.03 20.43 9.06
CA ILE A 83 62.88 19.05 8.58
C ILE A 83 63.70 18.14 9.51
N PRO A 84 63.09 17.26 10.32
CA PRO A 84 63.82 16.11 10.84
C PRO A 84 63.87 15.03 9.74
N GLU A 85 65.06 14.84 9.17
CA GLU A 85 65.35 13.68 8.32
C GLU A 85 65.23 12.39 9.14
N PHE A 86 64.27 11.53 8.80
CA PHE A 86 64.34 10.12 9.13
C PHE A 86 63.83 9.26 7.98
N GLY A 87 64.78 8.57 7.33
CA GLY A 87 64.63 7.15 6.99
C GLY A 87 63.82 6.81 5.74
N ARG A 88 64.53 6.41 4.68
CA ARG A 88 63.97 5.69 3.52
C ARG A 88 63.38 4.33 3.93
N ARG A 89 62.12 4.12 3.55
CA ARG A 89 61.52 2.92 2.92
C ARG A 89 61.97 1.53 3.40
N THR A 90 61.03 0.76 3.97
CA THR A 90 60.94 -0.69 3.75
C THR A 90 59.48 -1.13 3.84
N ALA A 91 59.03 -1.85 2.82
CA ALA A 91 57.69 -2.40 2.71
C ALA A 91 57.49 -3.51 3.75
N GLN A 92 56.37 -3.48 4.48
CA GLN A 92 55.92 -4.61 5.30
C GLN A 92 54.64 -5.16 4.65
N PRO A 93 54.64 -6.43 4.21
CA PRO A 93 53.43 -7.05 3.67
C PRO A 93 52.45 -7.27 4.82
N VAL A 94 51.21 -6.82 4.64
CA VAL A 94 50.11 -7.11 5.57
C VAL A 94 49.81 -8.60 5.46
N PRO A 95 49.95 -9.41 6.53
CA PRO A 95 49.49 -10.79 6.49
C PRO A 95 47.97 -10.80 6.43
N ALA A 96 47.43 -11.48 5.42
CA ALA A 96 46.05 -11.93 5.42
C ALA A 96 45.85 -12.91 6.58
N MET A 97 45.08 -12.50 7.59
CA MET A 97 44.42 -13.42 8.51
C MET A 97 43.04 -12.87 8.83
N GLU A 98 42.13 -13.45 8.07
CA GLU A 98 40.69 -13.57 8.25
C GLU A 98 40.43 -14.25 9.60
N GLU A 99 40.29 -13.46 10.67
CA GLU A 99 39.68 -13.93 11.90
C GLU A 99 38.41 -13.11 12.12
N ILE A 100 37.30 -13.74 11.77
CA ILE A 100 35.96 -13.27 12.08
C ILE A 100 35.90 -13.06 13.59
N SER A 101 35.61 -11.82 14.00
CA SER A 101 35.48 -11.45 15.42
C SER A 101 34.44 -12.35 16.09
N PRO A 102 34.64 -12.77 17.37
CA PRO A 102 33.68 -13.63 18.09
C PRO A 102 32.26 -13.05 18.14
N ALA A 103 32.11 -11.73 17.99
CA ALA A 103 30.82 -11.06 17.90
C ALA A 103 30.04 -11.40 16.62
N VAL A 104 30.75 -11.71 15.53
CA VAL A 104 30.14 -12.10 14.25
C VAL A 104 29.69 -13.55 14.29
N ASP A 105 30.47 -14.44 14.91
CA ASP A 105 30.08 -15.85 15.11
C ASP A 105 28.82 -15.98 15.97
N GLU A 106 28.68 -15.17 17.02
CA GLU A 106 27.48 -15.12 17.85
C GLU A 106 26.26 -14.63 17.05
N THR A 107 26.46 -13.67 16.15
CA THR A 107 25.41 -13.15 15.27
C THR A 107 24.98 -14.19 14.23
N ILE A 108 25.94 -14.90 13.61
CA ILE A 108 25.66 -15.96 12.64
C ILE A 108 24.88 -17.09 13.32
N LYS A 109 25.28 -17.49 14.52
CA LYS A 109 24.59 -18.52 15.30
C LYS A 109 23.16 -18.10 15.68
N ALA A 110 22.97 -16.85 16.11
CA ALA A 110 21.64 -16.32 16.41
C ALA A 110 20.72 -16.30 15.17
N LEU A 111 21.27 -16.01 13.98
CA LEU A 111 20.52 -16.08 12.73
C LEU A 111 20.13 -17.51 12.34
N GLU A 112 21.03 -18.48 12.52
CA GLU A 112 20.73 -19.90 12.23
C GLU A 112 19.68 -20.48 13.18
N ASP A 113 19.75 -20.14 14.47
CA ASP A 113 18.76 -20.53 15.46
C ASP A 113 17.38 -19.91 15.13
N ALA A 114 17.34 -18.62 14.75
CA ALA A 114 16.12 -17.96 14.32
C ALA A 114 15.52 -18.60 13.04
N LYS A 115 16.36 -18.94 12.06
CA LYS A 115 15.93 -19.61 10.83
C LYS A 115 15.35 -21.00 11.10
N THR A 116 15.95 -21.74 12.02
CA THR A 116 15.47 -23.06 12.44
C THR A 116 14.15 -22.94 13.21
N GLY A 117 14.04 -21.95 14.10
CA GLY A 117 12.79 -21.67 14.81
C GLY A 117 11.63 -21.30 13.89
N ILE A 118 11.88 -20.52 12.84
CA ILE A 118 10.86 -20.19 11.82
C ILE A 118 10.45 -21.44 11.05
N ARG A 119 11.40 -22.27 10.57
CA ARG A 119 11.05 -23.53 9.89
C ARG A 119 10.27 -24.49 10.79
N GLN A 120 10.60 -24.56 12.07
CA GLN A 120 9.89 -25.40 13.03
C GLN A 120 8.48 -24.85 13.35
N ALA A 121 8.31 -23.52 13.36
CA ALA A 121 7.02 -22.88 13.62
C ALA A 121 6.07 -22.93 12.40
N PHE A 122 6.61 -22.90 11.19
CA PHE A 122 5.82 -22.82 9.95
C PHE A 122 5.79 -24.13 9.14
N GLY A 123 6.60 -25.14 9.51
CA GLY A 123 6.71 -26.40 8.77
C GLY A 123 7.59 -26.27 7.52
N ASP A 124 8.27 -27.37 7.17
CA ASP A 124 9.00 -27.48 5.91
C ASP A 124 7.99 -27.51 4.75
N GLU A 125 7.92 -26.44 3.97
CA GLU A 125 7.29 -26.49 2.65
C GLU A 125 8.32 -26.98 1.63
N PRO A 126 8.03 -28.10 0.94
CA PRO A 126 8.34 -28.12 -0.47
C PRO A 126 7.27 -28.79 -1.37
N GLU A 127 7.08 -28.13 -2.51
CA GLU A 127 6.80 -28.65 -3.85
C GLU A 127 5.37 -29.07 -4.23
N THR A 128 4.72 -28.22 -5.02
CA THR A 128 4.01 -28.62 -6.25
C THR A 128 3.97 -27.44 -7.23
N PRO A 129 3.88 -27.67 -8.54
CA PRO A 129 4.92 -27.33 -9.49
C PRO A 129 4.63 -26.08 -10.30
N VAL A 130 5.70 -25.51 -10.83
CA VAL A 130 5.72 -24.65 -12.02
C VAL A 130 4.86 -25.30 -13.11
N ALA A 131 3.69 -24.71 -13.38
CA ALA A 131 3.02 -24.87 -14.66
C ALA A 131 3.59 -23.78 -15.60
N GLU A 132 4.41 -24.25 -16.53
CA GLU A 132 4.99 -23.49 -17.63
C GLU A 132 3.88 -22.96 -18.57
N PRO A 133 4.04 -21.76 -19.15
CA PRO A 133 2.98 -21.05 -19.87
C PRO A 133 3.03 -21.34 -21.37
N GLU A 134 1.99 -21.96 -21.94
CA GLU A 134 1.80 -22.02 -23.40
C GLU A 134 0.31 -21.97 -23.78
N ASN A 135 -0.23 -20.76 -23.97
CA ASN A 135 -0.86 -20.33 -25.22
C ASN A 135 -1.46 -18.93 -25.07
N GLU A 136 -0.81 -17.95 -25.70
CA GLU A 136 -1.43 -16.70 -26.15
C GLU A 136 -2.60 -17.01 -27.09
N PRO A 137 -3.64 -16.16 -27.10
CA PRO A 137 -3.74 -15.27 -28.26
C PRO A 137 -4.20 -13.84 -27.87
N PRO A 138 -4.23 -12.94 -28.86
CA PRO A 138 -3.33 -11.80 -28.96
C PRO A 138 -3.68 -10.63 -28.03
N ALA A 139 -2.65 -9.82 -27.78
CA ALA A 139 -2.74 -8.50 -27.16
C ALA A 139 -3.90 -7.65 -27.69
N GLU A 140 -4.91 -7.43 -26.84
CA GLU A 140 -5.67 -6.18 -26.85
C GLU A 140 -5.18 -5.31 -25.70
N GLN A 141 -4.78 -4.11 -26.08
CA GLN A 141 -4.22 -3.06 -25.26
C GLN A 141 -5.13 -2.80 -24.06
N ILE A 142 -4.68 -3.18 -22.87
CA ILE A 142 -5.24 -2.67 -21.63
C ILE A 142 -4.80 -1.21 -21.57
N SER A 143 -5.65 -0.33 -22.08
CA SER A 143 -5.49 1.11 -21.91
C SER A 143 -5.38 1.39 -20.42
N GLU A 144 -4.25 1.97 -20.03
CA GLU A 144 -4.17 2.90 -18.92
C GLU A 144 -5.28 3.95 -19.11
N ALA A 145 -6.39 3.77 -18.40
CA ALA A 145 -7.48 4.71 -18.36
C ALA A 145 -7.93 4.88 -16.90
N ASP A 146 -7.42 5.95 -16.31
CA ASP A 146 -8.15 6.80 -15.39
C ASP A 146 -8.56 6.19 -14.03
N GLU A 147 -7.57 6.02 -13.13
CA GLU A 147 -7.83 6.02 -11.68
C GLU A 147 -8.11 7.45 -11.15
N THR A 148 -9.01 8.14 -11.82
CA THR A 148 -9.63 9.39 -11.36
C THR A 148 -11.14 9.37 -11.58
N SER A 149 -11.81 8.29 -11.15
CA SER A 149 -13.26 8.32 -10.94
C SER A 149 -13.60 9.01 -9.61
N THR A 150 -13.34 10.31 -9.55
CA THR A 150 -14.22 11.25 -8.85
C THR A 150 -15.58 11.21 -9.54
N GLY A 151 -16.55 10.49 -8.98
CA GLY A 151 -17.87 10.36 -9.60
C GLY A 151 -18.96 10.09 -8.57
N THR A 152 -19.83 11.07 -8.40
CA THR A 152 -21.25 10.97 -8.03
C THR A 152 -21.80 9.54 -7.93
N GLY A 153 -22.46 9.22 -6.82
CA GLY A 153 -22.96 7.90 -6.40
C GLY A 153 -24.00 7.20 -7.28
N ASP A 154 -23.73 7.11 -8.59
CA ASP A 154 -24.51 6.40 -9.60
C ASP A 154 -23.71 5.25 -10.26
N GLN A 155 -22.47 5.01 -9.81
CA GLN A 155 -21.65 3.89 -10.31
C GLN A 155 -21.96 2.61 -9.52
N LEU A 156 -22.68 1.70 -10.17
CA LEU A 156 -22.98 0.37 -9.63
C LEU A 156 -21.83 -0.57 -9.96
N TYR A 157 -21.22 -1.14 -8.92
CA TYR A 157 -20.16 -2.12 -9.08
C TYR A 157 -20.72 -3.53 -8.91
N VAL A 158 -20.13 -4.48 -9.62
CA VAL A 158 -20.44 -5.91 -9.50
C VAL A 158 -19.81 -6.42 -8.20
N VAL A 159 -20.65 -6.78 -7.24
CA VAL A 159 -20.25 -7.33 -5.94
C VAL A 159 -19.91 -8.81 -6.06
N GLU A 160 -20.75 -9.56 -6.78
CA GLU A 160 -20.64 -11.00 -6.89
C GLU A 160 -21.10 -11.46 -8.27
N GLU A 161 -20.30 -12.30 -8.94
CA GLU A 161 -20.72 -13.03 -10.12
C GLU A 161 -21.07 -14.47 -9.73
N ARG A 162 -22.30 -14.89 -10.00
CA ARG A 162 -22.80 -16.21 -9.64
C ARG A 162 -23.68 -16.78 -10.74
N ALA A 163 -23.59 -18.09 -10.97
CA ALA A 163 -24.52 -18.80 -11.85
C ALA A 163 -25.80 -19.15 -11.09
N ILE A 164 -26.96 -18.72 -11.61
CA ILE A 164 -28.30 -19.02 -11.09
C ILE A 164 -29.05 -19.83 -12.14
N ARG A 165 -29.49 -21.05 -11.80
CA ARG A 165 -30.15 -22.00 -12.73
C ARG A 165 -29.39 -22.19 -14.07
N ASN A 166 -28.05 -22.32 -13.99
CA ASN A 166 -27.12 -22.43 -15.13
C ASN A 166 -27.04 -21.19 -16.04
N ARG A 167 -27.51 -20.03 -15.58
CA ARG A 167 -27.38 -18.75 -16.29
C ARG A 167 -26.46 -17.81 -15.49
N PRO A 168 -25.56 -17.04 -16.14
CA PRO A 168 -24.71 -16.10 -15.44
C PRO A 168 -25.55 -14.94 -14.89
N ALA A 169 -25.29 -14.58 -13.64
CA ALA A 169 -25.88 -13.45 -12.97
C ALA A 169 -24.81 -12.64 -12.20
N ARG A 170 -25.04 -11.33 -12.10
CA ARG A 170 -24.19 -10.34 -11.44
C ARG A 170 -25.01 -9.62 -10.39
N ILE A 171 -24.56 -9.66 -9.16
CA ILE A 171 -25.17 -8.94 -8.04
C ILE A 171 -24.46 -7.59 -7.96
N LEU A 172 -25.23 -6.51 -8.02
CA LEU A 172 -24.73 -5.14 -7.98
C LEU A 172 -24.67 -4.61 -6.54
N SER A 173 -23.93 -3.53 -6.35
CA SER A 173 -23.71 -2.87 -5.05
C SER A 173 -24.96 -2.33 -4.37
N ASP A 174 -26.03 -2.10 -5.13
CA ASP A 174 -27.33 -1.65 -4.64
C ASP A 174 -28.28 -2.82 -4.30
N GLY A 175 -27.82 -4.07 -4.42
CA GLY A 175 -28.62 -5.27 -4.20
C GLY A 175 -29.47 -5.69 -5.40
N THR A 176 -29.45 -4.93 -6.50
CA THR A 176 -30.08 -5.35 -7.75
C THR A 176 -29.25 -6.42 -8.45
N VAL A 177 -29.90 -7.21 -9.31
CA VAL A 177 -29.29 -8.37 -9.95
C VAL A 177 -29.42 -8.25 -11.45
N GLU A 178 -28.33 -8.37 -12.19
CA GLU A 178 -28.34 -8.48 -13.64
C GLU A 178 -28.12 -9.94 -14.04
N ALA A 179 -29.05 -10.54 -14.78
CA ALA A 179 -28.93 -11.92 -15.22
C ALA A 179 -29.11 -12.05 -16.73
N GLU A 180 -28.37 -12.97 -17.34
CA GLU A 180 -28.57 -13.33 -18.73
C GLU A 180 -29.81 -14.21 -18.88
N THR A 181 -30.82 -13.68 -19.56
CA THR A 181 -32.09 -14.35 -19.86
C THR A 181 -32.21 -14.62 -21.35
N ASP A 182 -33.30 -15.26 -21.78
CA ASP A 182 -33.54 -15.53 -23.21
C ASP A 182 -33.73 -14.24 -24.05
N GLU A 183 -34.01 -13.11 -23.37
CA GLU A 183 -34.14 -11.77 -23.97
C GLU A 183 -32.83 -10.96 -23.86
N GLY A 184 -31.75 -11.54 -23.33
CA GLY A 184 -30.47 -10.88 -23.06
C GLY A 184 -30.28 -10.54 -21.59
N TRP A 185 -29.37 -9.60 -21.30
CA TRP A 185 -29.08 -9.15 -19.93
C TRP A 185 -30.23 -8.29 -19.40
N MET A 186 -30.87 -8.75 -18.33
CA MET A 186 -31.97 -8.06 -17.67
C MET A 186 -31.65 -7.77 -16.21
N ARG A 187 -32.16 -6.64 -15.72
CA ARG A 187 -31.95 -6.17 -14.35
C ARG A 187 -33.20 -6.38 -13.50
N PHE A 188 -33.00 -6.98 -12.34
CA PHE A 188 -34.01 -7.35 -11.37
C PHE A 188 -33.75 -6.62 -10.04
N GLU A 189 -34.81 -6.27 -9.32
CA GLU A 189 -34.72 -5.55 -8.04
C GLU A 189 -33.97 -6.36 -6.97
N ASN A 190 -34.15 -7.68 -6.99
CA ASN A 190 -33.52 -8.61 -6.05
C ASN A 190 -33.50 -10.03 -6.66
N LEU A 191 -32.87 -10.98 -5.94
CA LEU A 191 -32.80 -12.39 -6.34
C LEU A 191 -34.18 -13.07 -6.39
N GLU A 192 -35.11 -12.68 -5.52
CA GLU A 192 -36.46 -13.26 -5.44
C GLU A 192 -37.27 -12.96 -6.71
N HIS A 193 -37.21 -11.74 -7.22
CA HIS A 193 -37.82 -11.35 -8.49
C HIS A 193 -37.18 -12.07 -9.69
N LEU A 194 -35.86 -12.27 -9.68
CA LEU A 194 -35.19 -13.08 -10.69
C LEU A 194 -35.71 -14.53 -10.65
N ASP A 195 -35.81 -15.12 -9.46
CA ASP A 195 -36.30 -16.49 -9.30
C ASP A 195 -37.77 -16.62 -9.72
N GLU A 196 -38.63 -15.66 -9.38
CA GLU A 196 -40.03 -15.62 -9.81
C GLU A 196 -40.15 -15.50 -11.33
N TYR A 197 -39.34 -14.64 -11.97
CA TYR A 197 -39.29 -14.52 -13.43
C TYR A 197 -38.84 -15.83 -14.08
N LEU A 198 -37.78 -16.45 -13.57
CA LEU A 198 -37.28 -17.72 -14.08
C LEU A 198 -38.26 -18.87 -13.86
N ASP A 199 -39.08 -18.81 -12.82
CA ASP A 199 -40.15 -19.77 -12.56
C ASP A 199 -41.33 -19.58 -13.52
N ALA A 200 -41.72 -18.32 -13.78
CA ALA A 200 -42.76 -18.00 -14.75
C ALA A 200 -42.37 -18.36 -16.19
N MET A 201 -41.09 -18.24 -16.54
CA MET A 201 -40.54 -18.60 -17.84
C MET A 201 -40.17 -20.09 -17.96
N ALA A 202 -40.11 -20.82 -16.85
CA ALA A 202 -39.89 -22.25 -16.90
C ALA A 202 -41.06 -22.90 -17.65
N PRO A 203 -40.81 -23.66 -18.72
CA PRO A 203 -41.88 -24.36 -19.42
C PRO A 203 -42.55 -25.28 -18.40
N SER A 204 -43.86 -25.11 -18.18
CA SER A 204 -44.62 -26.04 -17.35
C SER A 204 -44.45 -27.43 -17.97
N ILE A 205 -43.60 -28.26 -17.38
CA ILE A 205 -43.48 -29.66 -17.74
C ILE A 205 -44.79 -30.30 -17.28
N LYS A 206 -45.82 -30.19 -18.12
CA LYS A 206 -47.04 -31.00 -17.99
C LYS A 206 -46.60 -32.44 -18.24
N ALA A 207 -46.44 -33.17 -17.15
CA ALA A 207 -46.46 -34.63 -17.15
C ALA A 207 -47.84 -35.13 -17.60
#